data_AF-A0A7Y1TBJ1-F1
#
_entry.id   AF-A0A7Y1TBJ1-F1
#
_cell.length_a   1.000
_cell.length_b   1.000
_cell.length_c   1.000
_cell.angle_alpha   90.00
_cell.angle_beta   90.00
_cell.angle_gamma   90.00
#
_symmetry.space_group_name_H-M   'P 1'
#
loop_
_entity.id
_entity.type
_entity.pdbx_description
1 polymer ?
#
loop_
_entity_poly.entity_id
_entity_poly.type
_entity_poly.pdbx_seq_one_letter_code
_entity_poly.pdbx_strand_id
1 'polypeptide(L)' 'MAPNTPGDTMVMQGRVSDLESSGNENLVSVDFAGKNNLGTHVTGSATLAIS' A
#
# COMPACT_ATOMS: atom_id res chain seq x y z
N MET A 1 4.76 -8.96 12.73
CA MET A 1 4.43 -7.54 12.49
C MET A 1 4.70 -6.78 13.77
N ALA A 2 5.39 -5.64 13.67
CA ALA A 2 5.56 -4.75 14.81
C ALA A 2 4.22 -4.09 15.17
N PRO A 3 3.89 -3.78 16.44
CA PRO A 3 2.73 -2.96 16.76
C PRO A 3 2.95 -1.52 16.30
N ASN A 4 1.86 -0.77 16.08
CA ASN A 4 1.91 0.67 15.86
C ASN A 4 1.03 1.33 16.92
N THR A 5 1.64 2.04 17.86
CA THR A 5 0.96 2.53 19.06
C THR A 5 0.78 4.05 19.01
N PRO A 6 -0.06 4.64 19.88
CA PRO A 6 -0.20 6.09 19.95
C PRO A 6 1.15 6.78 20.17
N GLY A 7 1.47 7.78 19.32
CA GLY A 7 2.74 8.49 19.33
C GLY A 7 3.78 7.95 18.33
N ASP A 8 3.58 6.76 17.77
CA ASP A 8 4.42 6.26 16.68
C ASP A 8 4.17 7.04 15.39
N THR A 9 5.23 7.21 14.60
CA THR A 9 5.12 7.60 13.20
C THR A 9 5.33 6.38 12.32
N MET A 10 4.33 6.08 11.50
CA MET A 10 4.44 5.06 10.45
C MET A 10 4.74 5.73 9.11
N VAL A 11 5.78 5.24 8.43
CA VAL A 11 6.10 5.60 7.06
C VAL A 11 5.47 4.56 6.13
N MET A 12 4.59 5.03 5.25
CA MET A 12 3.95 4.23 4.20
C MET A 12 4.77 4.33 2.92
N GLN A 13 4.99 3.19 2.26
CA GLN A 13 5.59 3.12 0.93
C GLN A 13 4.80 2.16 0.07
N GLY A 14 4.66 2.47 -1.21
CA GLY A 14 3.95 1.63 -2.17
C GLY A 14 4.67 1.56 -3.51
N ARG A 15 4.43 0.48 -4.24
CA ARG A 15 4.91 0.24 -5.60
C ARG A 15 3.76 -0.28 -6.45
N VAL A 16 3.58 0.32 -7.63
CA VAL A 16 2.68 -0.23 -8.65
C VAL A 16 3.19 -1.62 -9.06
N SER A 17 2.36 -2.63 -8.84
CA SER A 17 2.64 -4.02 -9.16
C SER A 17 1.99 -4.45 -10.47
N ASP A 18 0.87 -3.84 -10.85
CA ASP A 18 0.20 -4.14 -12.11
C ASP A 18 -0.66 -2.97 -12.65
N LEU A 19 -0.88 -2.97 -13.96
CA LEU A 19 -1.72 -2.02 -14.67
C LEU A 19 -2.63 -2.77 -15.65
N GLU A 20 -3.94 -2.67 -15.44
CA GLU A 20 -4.94 -3.29 -16.30
C GLU A 20 -5.85 -2.23 -16.92
N SER A 21 -6.15 -2.38 -18.20
CA SER A 21 -7.18 -1.59 -18.88
C SER A 21 -8.25 -2.55 -19.40
N SER A 22 -9.47 -2.41 -18.89
CA SER A 22 -10.62 -3.20 -19.31
C SER A 22 -11.78 -2.27 -19.69
N GLY A 23 -12.06 -2.18 -20.99
CA GLY A 23 -13.08 -1.25 -21.51
C GLY A 23 -12.75 0.21 -21.19
N ASN A 24 -13.59 0.86 -20.39
CA ASN A 24 -13.43 2.25 -19.95
C ASN A 24 -12.79 2.37 -18.55
N GLU A 25 -12.39 1.27 -17.93
CA GLU A 25 -11.81 1.26 -16.60
C GLU A 25 -10.30 0.99 -16.68
N ASN A 26 -9.52 1.88 -16.07
CA ASN A 26 -8.09 1.67 -15.82
C ASN A 26 -7.92 1.29 -14.35
N LEU A 27 -7.47 0.07 -14.10
CA LEU A 27 -7.19 -0.46 -12.78
C LEU A 27 -5.68 -0.50 -12.55
N VAL A 28 -5.27 -0.16 -11.33
CA VAL A 28 -3.88 -0.19 -10.90
C VAL A 28 -3.77 -0.98 -9.61
N SER A 29 -2.92 -2.01 -9.63
CA SER A 29 -2.58 -2.75 -8.42
C SER A 29 -1.33 -2.14 -7.79
N VAL A 30 -1.38 -1.91 -6.48
CA VAL A 30 -0.28 -1.35 -5.69
C VAL A 30 0.00 -2.26 -4.51
N ASP A 31 1.23 -2.75 -4.42
CA ASP A 31 1.75 -3.38 -3.21
C ASP A 31 2.29 -2.29 -2.29
N PHE A 32 1.93 -2.34 -1.01
CA PHE A 32 2.34 -1.34 -0.03
C PHE A 32 2.81 -1.97 1.29
N ALA A 33 3.66 -1.23 1.99
CA ALA A 33 4.13 -1.54 3.32
C ALA A 33 4.14 -0.30 4.21
N GLY A 34 3.80 -0.51 5.48
CA GLY A 34 3.89 0.49 6.54
C GLY A 34 4.91 0.06 7.58
N LYS A 35 5.89 0.93 7.86
CA LYS A 35 6.98 0.68 8.81
C LYS A 35 7.05 1.79 9.85
N ASN A 36 7.17 1.42 11.12
CA ASN A 36 7.56 2.36 12.20
C ASN A 36 9.00 2.06 12.65
N ASN A 37 9.45 2.72 13.73
CA ASN A 37 10.81 2.53 14.24
C ASN A 37 11.09 1.10 14.75
N LEU A 38 10.04 0.32 15.06
CA LEU A 38 10.16 -1.07 15.53
C LEU A 38 10.23 -2.09 14.38
N GLY A 39 9.81 -1.71 13.17
CA GLY A 39 9.84 -2.59 12.02
C GLY A 39 8.57 -2.52 11.18
N THR A 40 8.40 -3.50 10.29
CA THR A 40 7.23 -3.57 9.42
C THR A 40 5.99 -3.86 10.25
N HIS A 41 5.08 -2.89 10.25
CA HIS A 41 3.77 -3.01 10.88
C HIS A 41 2.81 -3.71 9.94
N VAL A 42 2.75 -3.32 8.67
CA VAL A 42 1.77 -3.83 7.71
C VAL A 42 2.39 -4.01 6.33
N THR A 43 1.90 -5.02 5.60
CA THR A 43 2.09 -5.20 4.16
C THR A 43 0.74 -5.57 3.56
N GLY A 44 0.43 -5.08 2.37
CA GLY A 44 -0.81 -5.41 1.68
C GLY A 44 -0.76 -5.02 0.21
N SER A 45 -1.84 -5.32 -0.49
CA SER A 45 -2.07 -4.90 -1.86
C SER A 45 -3.43 -4.22 -1.97
N ALA A 46 -3.56 -3.28 -2.90
CA ALA A 46 -4.81 -2.60 -3.21
C ALA A 46 -4.95 -2.45 -4.73
N THR A 47 -6.18 -2.62 -5.22
CA THR A 47 -6.54 -2.33 -6.62
C THR A 47 -7.36 -1.04 -6.63
N LEU A 48 -6.91 -0.06 -7.42
CA LEU A 48 -7.53 1.25 -7.54
C LEU A 48 -8.01 1.48 -8.97
N ALA A 49 -9.22 2.01 -9.12
CA ALA A 49 -9.66 2.57 -10.39
C ALA A 49 -9.11 4.00 -10.53
N ILE A 50 -8.60 4.34 -11.71
CA ILE A 50 -8.07 5.67 -12.01
C ILE A 50 -8.84 6.27 -13.18
N SER A 51 -9.40 7.46 -12.95
CA SER A 51 -10.20 8.26 -13.88
C SER A 51 -9.41 9.41 -14.49
#